data_AF-A0A0Q3TNJ0-F1
#
_entry.id   AF-A0A0Q3TNJ0-F1
#
_cell.length_a   1.000
_cell.length_b   1.000
_cell.length_c   1.000
_cell.angle_alpha   90.00
_cell.angle_beta   90.00
_cell.angle_gamma   90.00
#
_symmetry.space_group_name_H-M   'P 1'
#
loop_
_entity.id
_entity.type
_entity.pdbx_description
1 polymer ?
#
loop_
_entity_poly.entity_id
_entity_poly.type
_entity_poly.pdbx_seq_one_letter_code
_entity_poly.pdbx_strand_id
1 'polypeptide(L)'
;MLKMDPSDQQQKESDQSFIGGHPCIPASMEIPICQLCGAEQTFFFQVAFPESHRWHDLSMAVFSCTSCAHEEYLIPEMLQDSLHGVDIPKGFLETYQRNFKIIMFETRAGILRKDYKEKVQFKRWNLAPVSETAINENRIGGQPNWLLEDETPASYNSTVPMFFLMQLMEEFKFDIVPDAPPQTVISLRGKPEPSKHRYYELFLANQLYFFGTNNRSEPLVYILTQV
;
A
#
# COMPACT_ATOMS: atom_id res chain seq x y z
N MET A 1 2.44 9.26 -12.70
CA MET A 1 1.08 8.68 -12.53
C MET A 1 1.14 7.20 -12.78
N LEU A 2 0.27 6.44 -12.11
CA LEU A 2 0.10 5.01 -12.30
C LEU A 2 -1.16 4.79 -13.16
N LYS A 3 -0.98 4.28 -14.39
CA LYS A 3 -2.09 3.98 -15.30
C LYS A 3 -2.28 2.48 -15.44
N MET A 4 -3.52 2.05 -15.42
CA MET A 4 -3.87 0.66 -15.72
C MET A 4 -3.46 0.33 -17.15
N ASP A 5 -2.74 -0.77 -17.33
CA ASP A 5 -2.57 -1.37 -18.65
C ASP A 5 -3.90 -2.02 -19.07
N PRO A 6 -4.49 -1.62 -20.21
CA PRO A 6 -5.76 -2.19 -20.67
C PRO A 6 -5.59 -3.61 -21.25
N SER A 7 -4.37 -4.09 -21.44
CA SER A 7 -4.12 -5.43 -21.94
C SER A 7 -4.21 -6.48 -20.82
N ASP A 8 -5.03 -7.49 -21.03
CA ASP A 8 -5.05 -8.68 -20.18
C ASP A 8 -3.77 -9.49 -20.45
N GLN A 9 -2.82 -9.44 -19.51
CA GLN A 9 -1.56 -10.16 -19.62
C GLN A 9 -1.32 -10.98 -18.36
N GLN A 10 -0.82 -12.19 -18.55
CA GLN A 10 -0.22 -12.95 -17.46
C GLN A 10 0.97 -12.17 -16.86
N GLN A 11 1.11 -12.26 -15.54
CA GLN A 11 2.22 -11.68 -14.82
C GLN A 11 3.56 -12.29 -15.27
N LYS A 12 4.56 -11.43 -15.47
CA LYS A 12 5.93 -11.80 -15.82
C LYS A 12 6.87 -11.44 -14.66
N GLU A 13 8.01 -12.12 -14.59
CA GLU A 13 9.06 -11.81 -13.61
C GLU A 13 9.64 -10.40 -13.78
N SER A 14 9.55 -9.83 -14.99
CA SER A 14 9.97 -8.47 -15.29
C SER A 14 8.97 -7.39 -14.87
N ASP A 15 7.77 -7.76 -14.39
CA ASP A 15 6.78 -6.79 -13.94
C ASP A 15 7.19 -6.23 -12.58
N GLN A 16 7.34 -4.90 -12.50
CA GLN A 16 7.86 -4.22 -11.32
C GLN A 16 6.83 -3.34 -10.60
N SER A 17 5.82 -2.87 -11.34
CA SER A 17 4.70 -2.06 -10.82
C SER A 17 3.37 -2.67 -11.27
N PHE A 18 2.58 -3.18 -10.32
CA PHE A 18 1.38 -3.95 -10.60
C PHE A 18 0.50 -4.11 -9.36
N ILE A 19 -0.77 -4.44 -9.61
CA ILE A 19 -1.77 -4.84 -8.62
C ILE A 19 -1.90 -6.36 -8.66
N GLY A 20 -2.08 -7.00 -7.50
CA GLY A 20 -2.42 -8.42 -7.40
C GLY A 20 -1.44 -9.38 -8.06
N GLY A 21 -1.86 -10.61 -8.32
CA GLY A 21 -0.95 -11.67 -8.74
C GLY A 21 -0.06 -12.14 -7.59
N HIS A 22 1.16 -12.54 -7.94
CA HIS A 22 2.19 -12.97 -7.01
C HIS A 22 3.13 -11.79 -6.69
N PRO A 23 3.46 -11.52 -5.43
CA PRO A 23 4.41 -10.46 -5.10
C PRO A 23 5.80 -10.78 -5.66
N CYS A 24 6.54 -9.75 -6.06
CA CYS A 24 7.91 -9.88 -6.55
C CYS A 24 8.89 -9.33 -5.50
N ILE A 25 9.00 -10.03 -4.36
CA ILE A 25 9.81 -9.64 -3.20
C ILE A 25 11.00 -10.60 -3.00
N PRO A 26 12.08 -10.19 -2.31
CA PRO A 26 13.25 -11.05 -2.10
C PRO A 26 12.92 -12.38 -1.41
N ALA A 27 13.66 -13.43 -1.75
CA ALA A 27 13.49 -14.77 -1.15
C ALA A 27 13.72 -14.78 0.36
N SER A 28 14.58 -13.88 0.84
CA SER A 28 14.92 -13.74 2.26
C SER A 28 13.82 -13.07 3.10
N MET A 29 12.78 -12.52 2.46
CA MET A 29 11.66 -11.89 3.14
C MET A 29 10.49 -12.85 3.17
N GLU A 30 9.81 -12.98 4.30
CA GLU A 30 8.64 -13.84 4.41
C GLU A 30 7.38 -13.14 3.87
N ILE A 31 6.39 -13.94 3.44
CA ILE A 31 5.05 -13.39 3.19
C ILE A 31 4.47 -12.96 4.54
N PRO A 32 4.00 -11.71 4.69
CA PRO A 32 3.56 -11.19 5.98
C PRO A 32 2.37 -11.96 6.55
N ILE A 33 2.38 -12.16 7.87
CA ILE A 33 1.27 -12.72 8.63
C ILE A 33 0.59 -11.62 9.45
N CYS A 34 -0.74 -11.64 9.51
CA CYS A 34 -1.53 -10.74 10.34
C CYS A 34 -1.28 -11.02 11.83
N GLN A 35 -0.85 -10.02 12.59
CA GLN A 35 -0.61 -10.15 14.03
C GLN A 35 -1.89 -10.28 14.87
N LEU A 36 -3.05 -9.97 14.29
CA LEU A 36 -4.35 -10.05 14.98
C LEU A 36 -4.99 -11.45 14.89
N CYS A 37 -4.85 -12.13 13.74
CA CYS A 37 -5.55 -13.40 13.48
C CYS A 37 -4.64 -14.55 13.02
N GLY A 38 -3.35 -14.28 12.77
CA GLY A 38 -2.40 -15.29 12.30
C GLY A 38 -2.56 -15.71 10.84
N ALA A 39 -3.48 -15.11 10.09
CA ALA A 39 -3.65 -15.40 8.66
C ALA A 39 -2.56 -14.73 7.81
N GLU A 40 -2.19 -15.38 6.70
CA GLU A 40 -1.36 -14.77 5.66
C GLU A 40 -2.03 -13.51 5.09
N GLN A 41 -1.33 -12.39 5.12
CA GLN A 41 -1.82 -11.13 4.58
C GLN A 41 -1.96 -11.20 3.06
N THR A 42 -2.94 -10.48 2.54
CA THR A 42 -3.20 -10.39 1.11
C THR A 42 -2.26 -9.36 0.49
N PHE A 43 -1.55 -9.74 -0.56
CA PHE A 43 -0.83 -8.83 -1.44
C PHE A 43 -1.81 -7.98 -2.26
N PHE A 44 -1.71 -6.65 -2.14
CA PHE A 44 -2.56 -5.71 -2.87
C PHE A 44 -1.85 -5.16 -4.11
N PHE A 45 -0.66 -4.59 -3.95
CA PHE A 45 0.10 -4.03 -5.06
C PHE A 45 1.60 -3.92 -4.74
N GLN A 46 2.38 -3.76 -5.81
CA GLN A 46 3.79 -3.42 -5.76
C GLN A 46 4.07 -2.27 -6.72
N VAL A 47 4.98 -1.37 -6.35
CA VAL A 47 5.49 -0.32 -7.22
C VAL A 47 7.01 -0.28 -7.17
N ALA A 48 7.65 -0.15 -8.32
CA ALA A 48 9.04 0.29 -8.42
C ALA A 48 9.10 1.81 -8.59
N PHE A 49 9.96 2.46 -7.81
CA PHE A 49 10.12 3.90 -7.87
C PHE A 49 10.96 4.28 -9.10
N PRO A 50 10.51 5.27 -9.91
CA PRO A 50 11.24 5.68 -11.12
C PRO A 50 12.57 6.34 -10.80
N GLU A 51 13.46 6.44 -11.78
CA GLU A 51 14.80 7.07 -11.64
C GLU A 51 14.74 8.51 -11.11
N SER A 52 13.67 9.25 -11.39
CA SER A 52 13.45 10.60 -10.89
C SER A 52 13.04 10.68 -9.42
N HIS A 53 12.79 9.53 -8.77
CA HIS A 53 12.32 9.44 -7.40
C HIS A 53 13.49 9.27 -6.41
N ARG A 54 13.36 9.82 -5.20
CA ARG A 54 14.41 9.73 -4.16
C ARG A 54 14.72 8.29 -3.75
N TRP A 55 13.73 7.43 -3.82
CA TRP A 55 13.84 5.99 -3.59
C TRP A 55 13.99 5.18 -4.88
N HIS A 56 14.59 5.74 -5.94
CA HIS A 56 14.94 4.98 -7.13
C HIS A 56 15.68 3.67 -6.78
N ASP A 57 15.54 2.65 -7.63
CA ASP A 57 16.04 1.28 -7.42
C ASP A 57 15.42 0.53 -6.24
N LEU A 58 14.47 1.13 -5.52
CA LEU A 58 13.66 0.44 -4.53
C LEU A 58 12.27 0.12 -5.08
N SER A 59 11.69 -0.92 -4.52
CA SER A 59 10.29 -1.28 -4.68
C SER A 59 9.59 -1.31 -3.33
N MET A 60 8.31 -0.96 -3.36
CA MET A 60 7.39 -1.06 -2.23
C MET A 60 6.30 -2.07 -2.57
N ALA A 61 6.13 -3.07 -1.72
CA ALA A 61 5.02 -4.02 -1.79
C ALA A 61 4.11 -3.85 -0.56
N VAL A 62 2.80 -3.78 -0.79
CA VAL A 62 1.80 -3.54 0.25
C VAL A 62 0.92 -4.77 0.43
N PHE A 63 0.85 -5.23 1.67
CA PHE A 63 0.05 -6.35 2.12
C PHE A 63 -0.93 -5.88 3.19
N SER A 64 -2.14 -6.43 3.22
CA SER A 64 -3.11 -6.19 4.29
C SER A 64 -3.99 -7.41 4.54
N CYS A 65 -4.41 -7.60 5.78
CA CYS A 65 -5.25 -8.72 6.18
C CYS A 65 -6.66 -8.53 5.62
N THR A 66 -7.15 -9.55 4.89
CA THR A 66 -8.55 -9.61 4.45
C THR A 66 -9.33 -10.70 5.19
N SER A 67 -8.70 -11.44 6.11
CA SER A 67 -9.30 -12.57 6.83
C SER A 67 -9.89 -12.21 8.20
N CYS A 68 -9.65 -10.99 8.68
CA CYS A 68 -10.27 -10.47 9.90
C CYS A 68 -10.57 -8.98 9.76
N ALA A 69 -11.54 -8.50 10.53
CA ALA A 69 -11.81 -7.09 10.72
C ALA A 69 -11.87 -6.79 12.21
N HIS A 70 -11.13 -5.78 12.65
CA HIS A 70 -11.13 -5.29 14.01
C HIS A 70 -11.34 -3.79 13.94
N GLU A 71 -12.31 -3.25 14.68
CA GLU A 71 -12.77 -1.85 14.54
C GLU A 71 -11.62 -0.84 14.67
N GLU A 72 -10.70 -1.09 15.61
CA GLU A 72 -9.53 -0.23 15.84
C GLU A 72 -8.45 -0.28 14.73
N TYR A 73 -8.50 -1.28 13.83
CA TYR A 73 -7.44 -1.52 12.83
C TYR A 73 -8.01 -1.62 11.40
N LEU A 74 -9.17 -1.01 11.14
CA LEU A 74 -9.75 -0.96 9.78
C LEU A 74 -8.94 -0.07 8.84
N ILE A 75 -8.30 0.95 9.40
CA ILE A 75 -7.34 1.83 8.75
C ILE A 75 -6.02 1.77 9.54
N PRO A 76 -4.88 2.20 8.95
CA PRO A 76 -3.64 2.38 9.69
C PRO A 76 -3.86 3.33 10.86
N GLU A 77 -3.19 3.08 11.98
CA GLU A 77 -3.22 3.98 13.13
C GLU A 77 -2.76 5.39 12.69
N MET A 78 -3.55 6.40 13.05
CA MET A 78 -3.27 7.80 12.73
C MET A 78 -2.74 8.51 13.99
N LEU A 79 -1.77 9.40 13.80
CA LEU A 79 -1.29 10.26 14.88
C LEU A 79 -2.41 11.16 15.40
N GLN A 80 -2.40 11.44 16.71
CA GLN A 80 -3.49 12.18 17.39
C GLN A 80 -3.28 13.70 17.41
N ASP A 81 -2.08 14.17 17.05
CA ASP A 81 -1.75 15.59 16.97
C ASP A 81 -2.19 16.22 15.65
N SER A 82 -2.01 17.55 15.51
CA SER A 82 -2.15 18.21 14.21
C SER A 82 -1.21 17.55 13.21
N LEU A 83 -1.78 16.93 12.18
CA LEU A 83 -1.07 16.06 11.25
C LEU A 83 -0.12 16.86 10.34
N HIS A 84 -0.47 18.09 10.01
CA HIS A 84 0.41 18.95 9.21
C HIS A 84 1.70 19.28 9.96
N GLY A 85 2.83 18.88 9.39
CA GLY A 85 4.16 19.13 9.96
C GLY A 85 4.45 18.29 11.22
N VAL A 86 3.68 17.24 11.47
CA VAL A 86 3.88 16.38 12.64
C VAL A 86 5.22 15.65 12.59
N ASP A 87 5.82 15.45 13.76
CA ASP A 87 6.94 14.52 13.93
C ASP A 87 6.41 13.14 14.30
N ILE A 88 6.73 12.15 13.48
CA ILE A 88 6.34 10.76 13.71
C ILE A 88 7.26 10.18 14.80
N PRO A 89 6.71 9.70 15.93
CA PRO A 89 7.51 9.17 17.03
C PRO A 89 8.36 7.96 16.62
N LYS A 90 9.56 7.84 17.20
CA LYS A 90 10.42 6.67 17.01
C LYS A 90 9.68 5.38 17.41
N GLY A 91 9.78 4.34 16.58
CA GLY A 91 9.14 3.05 16.83
C GLY A 91 7.71 2.96 16.29
N PHE A 92 7.06 4.08 16.00
CA PHE A 92 5.67 4.09 15.53
C PHE A 92 5.51 3.34 14.19
N LEU A 93 6.39 3.61 13.21
CA LEU A 93 6.33 3.04 11.87
C LEU A 93 6.62 1.53 11.84
N GLU A 94 7.24 1.02 12.90
CA GLU A 94 7.51 -0.39 13.12
C GLU A 94 6.33 -1.09 13.78
N THR A 95 5.66 -0.44 14.75
CA THR A 95 4.60 -1.05 15.56
C THR A 95 3.18 -0.91 15.00
N TYR A 96 2.92 0.09 14.14
CA TYR A 96 1.58 0.32 13.62
C TYR A 96 1.16 -0.70 12.53
N GLN A 97 2.12 -1.43 11.97
CA GLN A 97 1.91 -2.45 10.92
C GLN A 97 1.46 -3.81 11.51
N ARG A 98 0.27 -3.85 12.13
CA ARG A 98 -0.25 -5.03 12.84
C ARG A 98 -0.98 -6.02 11.92
N ASN A 99 -1.94 -5.51 11.17
CA ASN A 99 -2.74 -6.27 10.22
C ASN A 99 -2.45 -5.91 8.76
N PHE A 100 -1.44 -5.08 8.52
CA PHE A 100 -0.89 -4.80 7.20
C PHE A 100 0.64 -4.80 7.29
N LYS A 101 1.31 -4.82 6.15
CA LYS A 101 2.76 -4.76 6.07
C LYS A 101 3.19 -4.08 4.78
N ILE A 102 4.19 -3.22 4.91
CA ILE A 102 4.90 -2.60 3.80
C ILE A 102 6.29 -3.22 3.75
N ILE A 103 6.64 -3.80 2.61
CA ILE A 103 7.95 -4.36 2.36
C ILE A 103 8.68 -3.43 1.40
N MET A 104 9.79 -2.87 1.87
CA MET A 104 10.73 -2.07 1.09
C MET A 104 11.97 -2.90 0.75
N PHE A 105 12.38 -2.93 -0.51
CA PHE A 105 13.50 -3.74 -0.97
C PHE A 105 14.15 -3.19 -2.23
N GLU A 106 15.40 -3.58 -2.52
CA GLU A 106 16.03 -3.27 -3.81
C GLU A 106 15.26 -3.97 -4.94
N THR A 107 14.80 -3.22 -5.95
CA THR A 107 13.97 -3.75 -7.04
C THR A 107 14.60 -4.95 -7.73
N ARG A 108 15.92 -4.93 -7.94
CA ARG A 108 16.68 -6.03 -8.57
C ARG A 108 16.74 -7.32 -7.74
N ALA A 109 16.48 -7.25 -6.44
CA ALA A 109 16.47 -8.40 -5.55
C ALA A 109 15.10 -9.08 -5.48
N GLY A 110 14.06 -8.46 -6.07
CA GLY A 110 12.73 -9.03 -6.17
C GLY A 110 12.73 -10.33 -6.97
N ILE A 111 12.04 -11.34 -6.46
CA ILE A 111 11.76 -12.57 -7.18
C ILE A 111 10.27 -12.87 -7.11
N LEU A 112 9.71 -13.44 -8.17
CA LEU A 112 8.30 -13.80 -8.20
C LEU A 112 8.01 -14.93 -7.21
N ARG A 113 7.23 -14.63 -6.16
CA ARG A 113 6.92 -15.55 -5.06
C ARG A 113 5.75 -16.46 -5.39
N LYS A 114 6.05 -17.59 -6.04
CA LYS A 114 5.07 -18.63 -6.42
C LYS A 114 4.53 -19.44 -5.23
N ASP A 115 5.13 -19.28 -4.06
CA ASP A 115 4.65 -19.85 -2.80
C ASP A 115 3.49 -19.06 -2.18
N TYR A 116 3.26 -17.82 -2.63
CA TYR A 116 2.07 -17.04 -2.29
C TYR A 116 0.85 -17.52 -3.06
N LYS A 117 -0.29 -17.70 -2.38
CA LYS A 117 -1.56 -17.98 -3.05
C LYS A 117 -2.20 -16.67 -3.51
N GLU A 118 -2.28 -16.47 -4.83
CA GLU A 118 -2.95 -15.32 -5.43
C GLU A 118 -4.40 -15.16 -4.92
N LYS A 119 -4.76 -13.92 -4.55
CA LYS A 119 -6.11 -13.54 -4.08
C LYS A 119 -6.67 -12.36 -4.88
N VAL A 120 -5.83 -11.36 -5.16
CA VAL A 120 -6.17 -10.20 -6.01
C VAL A 120 -5.71 -10.49 -7.44
N GLN A 121 -6.54 -10.20 -8.42
CA GLN A 121 -6.23 -10.38 -9.84
C GLN A 121 -5.04 -9.52 -10.25
N PHE A 122 -4.10 -10.12 -10.98
CA PHE A 122 -3.00 -9.38 -11.56
C PHE A 122 -3.47 -8.29 -12.54
N LYS A 123 -2.99 -7.06 -12.37
CA LYS A 123 -3.10 -5.99 -13.36
C LYS A 123 -1.84 -5.12 -13.36
N ARG A 124 -1.29 -4.86 -14.54
CA ARG A 124 -0.07 -4.04 -14.67
C ARG A 124 -0.36 -2.55 -14.50
N TRP A 125 0.56 -1.85 -13.83
CA TRP A 125 0.62 -0.40 -13.83
C TRP A 125 1.75 0.11 -14.70
N ASN A 126 1.41 0.98 -15.64
CA ASN A 126 2.35 1.72 -16.46
C ASN A 126 2.61 3.11 -15.85
N LEU A 127 3.88 3.48 -15.78
CA LEU A 127 4.27 4.82 -15.35
C LEU A 127 4.07 5.80 -16.51
N ALA A 128 3.35 6.89 -16.24
CA ALA A 128 3.16 7.98 -17.17
C ALA A 128 3.51 9.33 -16.52
N PRO A 129 4.08 10.29 -17.27
CA PRO A 129 4.23 11.67 -16.79
C PRO A 129 2.89 12.25 -16.33
N VAL A 130 2.92 13.11 -15.31
CA VAL A 130 1.73 13.80 -14.81
C VAL A 130 1.26 14.83 -15.84
N SER A 131 -0.03 14.81 -16.18
CA SER A 131 -0.69 15.91 -16.91
C SER A 131 -1.21 16.93 -15.90
N GLU A 132 -1.18 18.22 -16.25
CA GLU A 132 -1.76 19.29 -15.42
C GLU A 132 -3.26 19.04 -15.10
N THR A 133 -3.95 18.28 -15.94
CA THR A 133 -5.38 17.93 -15.78
C THR A 133 -5.63 16.67 -14.94
N ALA A 134 -4.59 15.97 -14.49
CA ALA A 134 -4.71 14.66 -13.84
C ALA A 134 -4.95 14.76 -12.33
N ILE A 135 -6.07 15.36 -11.93
CA ILE A 135 -6.42 15.58 -10.52
C ILE A 135 -6.92 14.27 -9.87
N ASN A 136 -7.55 13.39 -10.65
CA ASN A 136 -8.21 12.17 -10.14
C ASN A 136 -7.48 10.88 -10.55
N GLU A 137 -6.16 10.82 -10.32
CA GLU A 137 -5.31 9.72 -10.77
C GLU A 137 -4.36 9.27 -9.66
N ASN A 138 -4.07 7.97 -9.62
CA ASN A 138 -3.03 7.42 -8.74
C ASN A 138 -1.66 8.00 -9.12
N ARG A 139 -0.85 8.35 -8.11
CA ARG A 139 0.46 9.03 -8.32
C ARG A 139 1.58 8.27 -7.66
N ILE A 140 2.78 8.50 -8.16
CA ILE A 140 4.05 8.05 -7.58
C ILE A 140 5.04 9.20 -7.76
N GLY A 141 5.62 9.66 -6.65
CA GLY A 141 6.37 10.91 -6.55
C GLY A 141 5.52 12.17 -6.79
N GLY A 142 6.20 13.31 -6.81
CA GLY A 142 5.58 14.62 -7.02
C GLY A 142 4.94 15.17 -5.75
N GLN A 143 3.76 15.77 -5.89
CA GLN A 143 2.95 16.30 -4.79
C GLN A 143 1.62 15.54 -4.71
N PRO A 144 1.10 15.30 -3.49
CA PRO A 144 -0.21 14.71 -3.29
C PRO A 144 -1.31 15.63 -3.84
N ASN A 145 -2.38 15.03 -4.36
CA ASN A 145 -3.65 15.72 -4.56
C ASN A 145 -4.49 15.49 -3.31
N TRP A 146 -4.47 16.45 -2.39
CA TRP A 146 -5.21 16.38 -1.13
C TRP A 146 -6.72 16.34 -1.34
N LEU A 147 -7.40 15.48 -0.57
CA LEU A 147 -8.87 15.39 -0.54
C LEU A 147 -9.42 16.48 0.40
N LEU A 148 -8.77 16.62 1.55
CA LEU A 148 -9.04 17.63 2.57
C LEU A 148 -7.87 18.63 2.62
N GLU A 149 -7.41 18.99 3.82
CA GLU A 149 -6.21 19.78 4.05
C GLU A 149 -4.91 18.99 3.87
N ASP A 150 -3.81 19.75 3.78
CA ASP A 150 -2.46 19.20 3.73
C ASP A 150 -2.04 18.66 5.10
N GLU A 151 -1.81 17.36 5.17
CA GLU A 151 -1.40 16.64 6.38
C GLU A 151 0.00 16.03 6.23
N THR A 152 0.86 16.65 5.41
CA THR A 152 2.24 16.21 5.20
C THR A 152 3.00 16.13 6.54
N PRO A 153 3.54 14.96 6.93
CA PRO A 153 4.40 14.86 8.11
C PRO A 153 5.76 15.54 7.84
N ALA A 154 6.33 16.17 8.86
CA ALA A 154 7.64 16.82 8.73
C ALA A 154 8.79 15.83 8.81
N SER A 155 8.79 14.97 9.83
CA SER A 155 9.93 14.09 10.15
C SER A 155 9.52 12.80 10.84
N TYR A 156 10.47 11.87 10.92
CA TYR A 156 10.48 10.71 11.79
C TYR A 156 11.58 10.88 12.82
N ASN A 157 11.25 10.62 14.09
CA ASN A 157 12.16 10.74 15.23
C ASN A 157 12.91 12.09 15.26
N SER A 158 12.18 13.16 14.96
CA SER A 158 12.59 14.58 14.91
C SER A 158 13.75 14.93 14.00
N THR A 159 14.31 13.95 13.28
CA THR A 159 15.63 14.06 12.66
C THR A 159 15.66 13.60 11.21
N VAL A 160 14.75 12.70 10.83
CA VAL A 160 14.72 12.15 9.48
C VAL A 160 13.54 12.76 8.73
N PRO A 161 13.75 13.65 7.75
CA PRO A 161 12.65 14.24 7.00
C PRO A 161 11.79 13.18 6.31
N MET A 162 10.49 13.43 6.25
CA MET A 162 9.56 12.63 5.46
C MET A 162 9.33 13.28 4.10
N PHE A 163 8.97 12.48 3.09
CA PHE A 163 8.59 13.00 1.79
C PHE A 163 7.51 12.11 1.14
N PHE A 164 6.74 12.70 0.24
CA PHE A 164 5.66 12.00 -0.46
C PHE A 164 6.19 10.92 -1.42
N LEU A 165 5.65 9.71 -1.30
CA LEU A 165 5.99 8.55 -2.12
C LEU A 165 4.98 8.31 -3.22
N MET A 166 3.70 8.21 -2.85
CA MET A 166 2.62 7.87 -3.77
C MET A 166 1.26 8.14 -3.14
N GLN A 167 0.23 8.18 -3.97
CA GLN A 167 -1.16 8.16 -3.52
C GLN A 167 -1.97 7.09 -4.26
N LEU A 168 -2.96 6.55 -3.56
CA LEU A 168 -4.08 5.82 -4.17
C LEU A 168 -5.37 6.61 -3.91
N MET A 169 -6.15 6.81 -4.97
CA MET A 169 -7.45 7.47 -4.87
C MET A 169 -8.42 6.64 -4.04
N GLU A 170 -9.39 7.31 -3.42
CA GLU A 170 -10.52 6.65 -2.78
C GLU A 170 -11.32 5.77 -3.74
N GLU A 171 -12.13 4.88 -3.20
CA GLU A 171 -12.96 3.90 -3.92
C GLU A 171 -12.18 2.93 -4.83
N PHE A 172 -10.85 2.85 -4.69
CA PHE A 172 -10.04 1.95 -5.48
C PHE A 172 -10.32 0.49 -5.13
N LYS A 173 -10.83 -0.27 -6.12
CA LYS A 173 -11.25 -1.66 -5.95
C LYS A 173 -10.20 -2.63 -6.46
N PHE A 174 -9.90 -3.63 -5.64
CA PHE A 174 -8.97 -4.70 -5.96
C PHE A 174 -9.75 -5.96 -6.32
N ASP A 175 -10.04 -6.17 -7.61
CA ASP A 175 -10.77 -7.34 -8.08
C ASP A 175 -10.08 -8.64 -7.66
N ILE A 176 -10.85 -9.63 -7.23
CA ILE A 176 -10.32 -10.90 -6.71
C ILE A 176 -10.45 -12.05 -7.69
N VAL A 177 -9.55 -13.03 -7.61
CA VAL A 177 -9.65 -14.26 -8.42
C VAL A 177 -10.90 -15.06 -8.03
N PRO A 178 -11.45 -15.93 -8.90
CA PRO A 178 -12.68 -16.68 -8.64
C PRO A 178 -12.75 -17.36 -7.27
N ASP A 179 -11.66 -18.02 -6.86
CA ASP A 179 -11.58 -18.83 -5.64
C ASP A 179 -11.01 -18.09 -4.42
N ALA A 180 -10.80 -16.77 -4.53
CA ALA A 180 -10.35 -15.98 -3.39
C ALA A 180 -11.45 -15.90 -2.30
N PRO A 181 -11.09 -16.04 -1.01
CA PRO A 181 -12.06 -15.86 0.06
C PRO A 181 -12.57 -14.40 0.08
N PRO A 182 -13.82 -14.14 0.47
CA PRO A 182 -14.31 -12.77 0.66
C PRO A 182 -13.53 -12.03 1.76
N GLN A 183 -13.40 -10.71 1.63
CA GLN A 183 -12.84 -9.88 2.70
C GLN A 183 -13.78 -9.89 3.90
N THR A 184 -13.23 -10.02 5.10
CA THR A 184 -13.99 -9.84 6.33
C THR A 184 -14.18 -8.34 6.58
N VAL A 185 -15.42 -7.93 6.82
CA VAL A 185 -15.82 -6.53 7.08
C VAL A 185 -16.63 -6.45 8.36
N ILE A 186 -16.74 -5.27 8.96
CA ILE A 186 -17.64 -5.05 10.11
C ILE A 186 -19.05 -4.75 9.59
N SER A 187 -20.00 -5.60 9.94
CA SER A 187 -21.42 -5.42 9.61
C SER A 187 -22.03 -4.22 10.33
N LEU A 188 -23.24 -3.80 9.91
CA LEU A 188 -24.05 -2.78 10.60
C LEU A 188 -24.38 -3.13 12.06
N ARG A 189 -24.15 -4.37 12.48
CA ARG A 189 -24.34 -4.84 13.86
C ARG A 189 -23.03 -4.85 14.66
N GLY A 190 -21.94 -4.29 14.14
CA GLY A 190 -20.61 -4.29 14.77
C GLY A 190 -19.94 -5.66 14.78
N LYS A 191 -20.39 -6.60 13.94
CA LYS A 191 -19.84 -7.97 13.91
C LYS A 191 -19.07 -8.23 12.62
N PRO A 192 -17.89 -8.88 12.69
CA PRO A 192 -17.18 -9.35 11.50
C PRO A 192 -18.03 -10.31 10.67
N GLU A 193 -18.14 -10.06 9.37
CA GLU A 193 -18.81 -10.93 8.41
C GLU A 193 -18.10 -10.93 7.05
N PRO A 194 -18.28 -11.96 6.22
CA PRO A 194 -17.80 -11.96 4.85
C PRO A 194 -18.48 -10.88 3.99
N SER A 195 -17.69 -10.06 3.31
CA SER A 195 -18.16 -9.13 2.29
C SER A 195 -18.86 -9.88 1.15
N LYS A 196 -19.90 -9.27 0.60
CA LYS A 196 -20.65 -9.79 -0.56
C LYS A 196 -20.02 -9.35 -1.89
N HIS A 197 -19.02 -8.49 -1.84
CA HIS A 197 -18.37 -7.94 -3.03
C HIS A 197 -17.32 -8.89 -3.60
N ARG A 198 -17.08 -8.79 -4.92
CA ARG A 198 -16.06 -9.55 -5.66
C ARG A 198 -14.76 -8.76 -5.85
N TYR A 199 -14.46 -7.90 -4.90
CA TYR A 199 -13.24 -7.12 -4.79
C TYR A 199 -12.87 -6.97 -3.32
N TYR A 200 -11.62 -6.64 -3.05
CA TYR A 200 -11.16 -6.17 -1.76
C TYR A 200 -11.02 -4.65 -1.76
N GLU A 201 -11.12 -4.08 -0.56
CA GLU A 201 -10.86 -2.67 -0.28
C GLU A 201 -9.66 -2.58 0.65
N LEU A 202 -8.69 -1.73 0.30
CA LEU A 202 -7.57 -1.43 1.17
C LEU A 202 -7.95 -0.24 2.06
N PHE A 203 -7.93 -0.44 3.38
CA PHE A 203 -8.23 0.60 4.38
C PHE A 203 -9.56 1.34 4.12
N LEU A 204 -10.64 0.56 4.02
CA LEU A 204 -12.00 1.04 3.73
C LEU A 204 -12.15 1.79 2.38
N ALA A 205 -11.18 1.59 1.47
CA ALA A 205 -11.08 2.34 0.22
C ALA A 205 -11.03 3.86 0.40
N ASN A 206 -10.50 4.32 1.54
CA ASN A 206 -10.17 5.72 1.77
C ASN A 206 -9.10 6.19 0.78
N GLN A 207 -8.95 7.51 0.61
CA GLN A 207 -7.83 8.05 -0.12
C GLN A 207 -6.54 7.87 0.70
N LEU A 208 -5.52 7.27 0.09
CA LEU A 208 -4.28 6.88 0.76
C LEU A 208 -3.12 7.73 0.29
N TYR A 209 -2.32 8.24 1.23
CA TYR A 209 -1.06 8.91 0.97
C TYR A 209 0.07 8.18 1.68
N PHE A 210 1.14 7.92 0.96
CA PHE A 210 2.32 7.23 1.48
C PHE A 210 3.45 8.24 1.61
N PHE A 211 4.05 8.31 2.80
CA PHE A 211 5.21 9.14 3.09
C PHE A 211 6.38 8.29 3.53
N GLY A 212 7.57 8.56 3.00
CA GLY A 212 8.78 7.79 3.25
C GLY A 212 9.84 8.59 3.98
N THR A 213 10.66 7.91 4.78
CA THR A 213 11.86 8.49 5.37
C THR A 213 12.89 8.84 4.29
N ASN A 214 13.52 10.01 4.40
CA ASN A 214 14.59 10.40 3.48
C ASN A 214 15.87 9.54 3.65
N ASN A 215 15.98 8.78 4.75
CA ASN A 215 17.06 7.81 4.94
C ASN A 215 16.81 6.53 4.14
N ARG A 216 17.57 6.32 3.05
CA ARG A 216 17.44 5.13 2.19
C ARG A 216 17.98 3.84 2.80
N SER A 217 18.87 3.90 3.80
CA SER A 217 19.41 2.68 4.42
C SER A 217 18.37 1.97 5.29
N GLU A 218 17.41 2.74 5.81
CA GLU A 218 16.32 2.28 6.67
C GLU A 218 15.01 2.92 6.18
N PRO A 219 14.49 2.48 5.01
CA PRO A 219 13.29 3.06 4.43
C PRO A 219 12.08 2.63 5.25
N LEU A 220 11.43 3.60 5.90
CA LEU A 220 10.19 3.43 6.65
C LEU A 220 9.11 4.23 5.97
N VAL A 221 7.88 3.71 6.02
CA VAL A 221 6.72 4.30 5.34
C VAL A 221 5.63 4.55 6.36
N TYR A 222 5.09 5.76 6.32
CA TYR A 222 3.85 6.16 6.99
C TYR A 222 2.72 6.15 5.98
N ILE A 223 1.55 5.64 6.38
CA ILE A 223 0.33 5.72 5.57
C ILE A 223 -0.62 6.67 6.28
N LEU A 224 -1.06 7.67 5.55
CA LEU A 224 -2.08 8.61 5.95
C LEU A 224 -3.36 8.32 5.14
N THR A 225 -4.52 8.35 5.80
CA THR A 225 -5.82 8.14 5.14
C THR A 225 -6.73 9.36 5.29
N GLN A 226 -7.43 9.75 4.23
CA GLN A 226 -8.48 10.78 4.26
C GLN A 226 -9.81 10.22 3.72
N VAL A 227 -10.93 10.75 4.22
CA VAL A 227 -12.32 10.39 3.88
C VAL A 227 -13.22 11.62 3.93
#